data_AF-A0A7S2WNE8-F1
#
_entry.id   AF-A0A7S2WNE8-F1
#
_cell.length_a   1.000
_cell.length_b   1.000
_cell.length_c   1.000
_cell.angle_alpha   90.00
_cell.angle_beta   90.00
_cell.angle_gamma   90.00
#
_symmetry.space_group_name_H-M   'P 1'
#
loop_
_entity.id
_entity.type
_entity.pdbx_description
1 polymer ?
#
loop_
_entity_poly.entity_id
_entity_poly.type
_entity_poly.pdbx_seq_one_letter_code
_entity_poly.pdbx_strand_id
1 'polypeptide(L)'
;MAMNSGVSASFMSSLAKANVNIRVIAQGSSERQVAVVVAGEDTSRALRAAHMAFTLSQTTCSVVILGGTGKLGSALIRQLNAQKESLKKNLNLGVCVSAIASRKKMIMGESSGLCLSTSADVDEMLRGEKAKDLDMEALTAMLEADVNPHRVVVDCTNDDGIAGFYERWMSSGINVISPGRRAGAGPLSRYDAIREAQRANS
;
A
#
# COMPACT_ATOMS: atom_id res chain seq x y z
N MET A 1 27.41 8.20 1.69
CA MET A 1 27.69 9.47 1.00
C MET A 1 29.20 9.66 1.01
N ALA A 2 29.85 10.08 2.10
CA ALA A 2 31.26 9.75 2.31
C ALA A 2 31.39 8.26 2.70
N MET A 3 32.27 7.51 2.01
CA MET A 3 32.69 6.12 2.29
C MET A 3 31.71 4.96 2.00
N ASN A 4 30.42 5.20 1.78
CA ASN A 4 29.46 4.19 1.30
C ASN A 4 28.72 4.71 0.05
N SER A 5 28.94 4.06 -1.10
CA SER A 5 28.27 4.34 -2.37
C SER A 5 26.78 3.99 -2.31
N GLY A 6 25.92 4.77 -2.97
CA GLY A 6 24.50 4.46 -3.13
C GLY A 6 23.58 4.98 -2.02
N VAL A 7 24.09 5.50 -0.90
CA VAL A 7 23.29 6.08 0.19
C VAL A 7 22.37 7.21 -0.31
N SER A 8 22.89 8.13 -1.12
CA SER A 8 22.11 9.22 -1.73
C SER A 8 21.03 8.71 -2.65
N ALA A 9 21.39 7.76 -3.51
CA ALA A 9 20.47 7.16 -4.45
C ALA A 9 19.35 6.44 -3.71
N SER A 10 19.65 5.66 -2.67
CA SER A 10 18.65 5.01 -1.82
C SER A 10 17.71 6.01 -1.16
N PHE A 11 18.23 7.09 -0.58
CA PHE A 11 17.41 8.13 0.05
C PHE A 11 16.46 8.80 -0.96
N MET A 12 17.00 9.31 -2.08
CA MET A 12 16.20 9.99 -3.10
C MET A 12 15.18 9.03 -3.76
N SER A 13 15.59 7.79 -4.03
CA SER A 13 14.71 6.76 -4.59
C SER A 13 13.58 6.40 -3.63
N SER A 14 13.84 6.43 -2.32
CA SER A 14 12.80 6.15 -1.33
C SER A 14 11.72 7.23 -1.30
N LEU A 15 12.12 8.50 -1.42
CA LEU A 15 11.19 9.62 -1.50
C LEU A 15 10.38 9.57 -2.80
N ALA A 16 11.05 9.25 -3.92
CA ALA A 16 10.37 9.07 -5.21
C ALA A 16 9.33 7.94 -5.15
N LYS A 17 9.69 6.76 -4.62
CA LYS A 17 8.75 5.63 -4.43
C LYS A 17 7.58 5.95 -3.51
N ALA A 18 7.77 6.88 -2.57
CA ALA A 18 6.73 7.36 -1.69
C ALA A 18 5.90 8.49 -2.32
N ASN A 19 6.08 8.77 -3.62
CA ASN A 19 5.46 9.88 -4.34
C ASN A 19 5.65 11.22 -3.62
N VAL A 20 6.87 11.48 -3.13
CA VAL A 20 7.25 12.74 -2.48
C VAL A 20 8.16 13.52 -3.41
N ASN A 21 7.72 14.71 -3.80
CA ASN A 21 8.52 15.59 -4.64
C ASN A 21 9.55 16.36 -3.80
N ILE A 22 10.80 16.39 -4.28
CA ILE A 22 11.90 17.08 -3.61
C ILE A 22 12.03 18.48 -4.23
N ARG A 23 11.83 19.52 -3.42
CA ARG A 23 11.89 20.92 -3.86
C ARG A 23 13.31 21.48 -3.83
N VAL A 24 14.10 21.06 -2.85
CA VAL A 24 15.49 21.50 -2.67
C VAL A 24 16.32 20.32 -2.18
N ILE A 25 17.56 20.25 -2.66
CA ILE A 25 18.58 19.33 -2.17
C ILE A 25 19.76 20.17 -1.70
N ALA A 26 20.21 19.94 -0.47
CA ALA A 26 21.44 20.51 0.06
C ALA A 26 22.34 19.38 0.55
N GLN A 27 23.62 19.42 0.18
CA GLN A 27 24.62 18.47 0.62
C GLN A 27 25.69 19.20 1.41
N GLY A 28 26.00 18.71 2.61
CA GLY A 28 27.07 19.28 3.42
C GLY A 28 28.43 19.06 2.76
N SER A 29 29.36 20.00 2.94
CA SER A 29 30.72 19.95 2.36
C SER A 29 31.54 18.72 2.76
N SER A 30 31.24 18.10 3.90
CA SER A 30 31.86 16.84 4.33
C SER A 30 31.30 15.61 3.63
N GLU A 31 30.25 15.77 2.81
CA GLU A 31 29.46 14.72 2.18
C GLU A 31 28.94 13.66 3.17
N ARG A 32 28.89 13.98 4.47
CA ARG A 32 28.33 13.08 5.50
C ARG A 32 26.84 13.30 5.72
N GLN A 33 26.30 14.38 5.17
CA GLN A 33 24.94 14.82 5.40
C GLN A 33 24.29 15.31 4.10
N VAL A 34 23.04 14.94 3.91
CA VAL A 34 22.14 15.48 2.89
C VAL A 34 20.89 15.98 3.59
N ALA A 35 20.38 17.11 3.14
CA ALA A 35 19.10 17.65 3.55
C ALA A 35 18.23 17.85 2.30
N VAL A 36 16.94 17.63 2.46
CA VAL A 36 15.94 17.87 1.42
C VAL A 36 14.81 18.70 1.97
N VAL A 37 14.22 19.51 1.11
CA VAL A 37 12.99 20.24 1.40
C VAL A 37 11.86 19.62 0.60
N VAL A 38 10.76 19.30 1.26
CA VAL A 38 9.53 18.73 0.68
C VAL A 38 8.33 19.61 1.02
N ALA A 39 7.18 19.34 0.42
CA ALA A 39 5.93 19.99 0.82
C ALA A 39 5.58 19.64 2.28
N GLY A 40 4.98 20.58 3.03
CA GLY A 40 4.64 20.35 4.43
C GLY A 40 3.74 19.13 4.64
N GLU A 41 2.73 18.97 3.77
CA GLU A 41 1.82 17.81 3.73
C GLU A 41 2.53 16.46 3.51
N ASP A 42 3.69 16.46 2.85
CA ASP A 42 4.45 15.25 2.53
C ASP A 42 5.45 14.87 3.62
N THR A 43 5.67 15.71 4.64
CA THR A 43 6.74 15.54 5.64
C THR A 43 6.70 14.17 6.33
N SER A 44 5.51 13.74 6.77
CA SER A 44 5.33 12.44 7.44
C SER A 44 5.63 11.26 6.52
N ARG A 45 5.22 11.37 5.24
CA ARG A 45 5.46 10.36 4.21
C ARG A 45 6.95 10.28 3.87
N ALA A 46 7.59 11.43 3.69
CA ALA A 46 9.02 11.57 3.43
C ALA A 46 9.88 10.96 4.56
N LEU A 47 9.56 11.28 5.81
CA LEU A 47 10.28 10.79 6.98
C LEU A 47 10.19 9.26 7.10
N ARG A 48 9.00 8.68 6.92
CA ARG A 48 8.82 7.23 6.96
C ARG A 48 9.54 6.52 5.82
N ALA A 49 9.45 7.06 4.60
CA ALA A 49 10.15 6.51 3.44
C ALA A 49 11.66 6.47 3.66
N ALA A 50 12.23 7.56 4.17
CA ALA A 50 13.64 7.64 4.53
C ALA A 50 14.05 6.61 5.61
N HIS A 51 13.25 6.48 6.67
CA HIS A 51 13.49 5.50 7.73
C HIS A 51 13.52 4.06 7.21
N MET A 52 12.58 3.72 6.32
CA MET A 52 12.49 2.39 5.71
C MET A 52 13.65 2.12 4.75
N ALA A 53 14.09 3.12 3.97
CA ALA A 53 15.17 2.99 3.00
C ALA A 53 16.52 2.62 3.61
N PHE A 54 16.75 3.06 4.85
CA PHE A 54 17.98 2.77 5.58
C PHE A 54 17.84 1.64 6.59
N THR A 55 16.75 0.86 6.51
CA THR A 55 16.50 -0.31 7.34
C THR A 55 16.60 0.01 8.83
N LEU A 56 16.34 1.26 9.22
CA LEU A 56 16.24 1.68 10.62
C LEU A 56 14.93 1.17 11.27
N SER A 57 14.06 0.54 10.47
CA SER A 57 12.81 -0.11 10.87
C SER A 57 12.45 -1.24 9.89
N GLN A 58 11.62 -2.20 10.34
CA GLN A 58 11.05 -3.27 9.50
C GLN A 58 10.22 -2.68 8.35
N THR A 59 10.45 -3.14 7.11
CA THR A 59 9.64 -2.75 5.95
C THR A 59 8.23 -3.29 6.14
N THR A 60 7.22 -2.42 6.25
CA THR A 60 5.83 -2.85 6.46
C THR A 60 4.99 -2.55 5.23
N CYS A 61 4.30 -3.55 4.71
CA CYS A 61 3.33 -3.42 3.63
C CYS A 61 1.91 -3.30 4.22
N SER A 62 1.20 -2.23 3.86
CA SER A 62 -0.22 -2.01 4.19
C SER A 62 -1.07 -2.65 3.11
N VAL A 63 -1.88 -3.64 3.48
CA VAL A 63 -2.64 -4.49 2.57
C VAL A 63 -4.13 -4.34 2.79
N VAL A 64 -4.86 -3.97 1.75
CA VAL A 64 -6.31 -4.02 1.69
C VAL A 64 -6.74 -5.22 0.86
N ILE A 65 -7.66 -6.04 1.37
CA ILE A 65 -8.13 -7.25 0.70
C ILE A 65 -9.60 -7.09 0.33
N LEU A 66 -9.89 -7.03 -0.97
CA LEU A 66 -11.26 -7.02 -1.49
C LEU A 66 -11.69 -8.45 -1.82
N GLY A 67 -12.91 -8.83 -1.45
CA GLY A 67 -13.39 -10.21 -1.60
C GLY A 67 -12.83 -11.17 -0.54
N GLY A 68 -12.54 -10.69 0.67
CA GLY A 68 -11.89 -11.46 1.73
C GLY A 68 -12.64 -12.73 2.19
N THR A 69 -13.96 -12.77 2.03
CA THR A 69 -14.80 -13.95 2.35
C THR A 69 -14.92 -14.94 1.20
N GLY A 70 -14.42 -14.58 0.01
CA GLY A 70 -14.39 -15.47 -1.14
C GLY A 70 -13.31 -16.55 -1.00
N LYS A 71 -13.40 -17.61 -1.82
CA LYS A 71 -12.44 -18.73 -1.81
C LYS A 71 -10.98 -18.27 -1.92
N LEU A 72 -10.72 -17.31 -2.80
CA LEU A 72 -9.38 -16.77 -3.01
C LEU A 72 -8.96 -15.84 -1.86
N GLY A 73 -9.79 -14.88 -1.47
CA GLY A 73 -9.47 -13.92 -0.40
C GLY A 73 -9.20 -14.62 0.93
N SER A 74 -10.04 -15.57 1.32
CA SER A 74 -9.85 -16.38 2.53
C SER A 74 -8.59 -17.23 2.48
N ALA A 75 -8.27 -17.84 1.33
CA ALA A 75 -7.03 -18.59 1.14
C ALA A 75 -5.80 -17.68 1.27
N LEU A 76 -5.84 -16.48 0.68
CA LEU A 76 -4.78 -15.48 0.79
C LEU A 76 -4.58 -15.07 2.25
N ILE A 77 -5.65 -14.72 2.97
CA ILE A 77 -5.57 -14.32 4.39
C ILE A 77 -4.92 -15.43 5.23
N ARG A 78 -5.33 -16.68 5.02
CA ARG A 78 -4.73 -17.85 5.69
C ARG A 78 -3.24 -17.96 5.38
N GLN A 79 -2.84 -17.78 4.12
CA GLN A 79 -1.43 -17.82 3.72
C GLN A 79 -0.62 -16.67 4.35
N LEU A 80 -1.15 -15.44 4.35
CA LEU A 80 -0.50 -14.29 4.98
C LEU A 80 -0.28 -14.53 6.48
N ASN A 81 -1.28 -15.06 7.18
CA ASN A 81 -1.16 -15.41 8.59
C ASN A 81 -0.09 -16.48 8.83
N ALA A 82 -0.12 -17.57 8.05
CA ALA A 82 0.83 -18.67 8.19
C ALA A 82 2.28 -18.26 7.85
N GLN A 83 2.47 -17.29 6.95
CA GLN A 83 3.78 -16.84 6.50
C GLN A 83 4.29 -15.59 7.24
N LYS A 84 3.49 -14.97 8.11
CA LYS A 84 3.82 -13.70 8.77
C LYS A 84 5.20 -13.69 9.43
N GLU A 85 5.53 -14.74 10.18
CA GLU A 85 6.84 -14.88 10.84
C GLU A 85 7.97 -15.15 9.84
N SER A 86 7.72 -15.94 8.80
CA SER A 86 8.70 -16.24 7.75
C SER A 86 9.05 -14.99 6.95
N LEU A 87 8.06 -14.20 6.54
CA LEU A 87 8.25 -12.93 5.83
C LEU A 87 9.06 -11.94 6.67
N LYS A 88 8.76 -11.86 7.97
CA LYS A 88 9.50 -11.01 8.89
C LYS A 88 10.96 -11.46 9.05
N LYS A 89 11.20 -12.76 9.29
CA LYS A 89 12.55 -13.28 9.56
C LYS A 89 13.43 -13.32 8.31
N ASN A 90 12.88 -13.73 7.17
CA ASN A 90 13.67 -14.02 5.98
C ASN A 90 13.74 -12.84 5.01
N LEU A 91 12.74 -11.94 5.02
CA LEU A 91 12.64 -10.82 4.08
C LEU A 91 12.58 -9.45 4.76
N ASN A 92 12.65 -9.40 6.10
CA ASN A 92 12.42 -8.18 6.89
C ASN A 92 11.11 -7.47 6.50
N LEU A 93 10.10 -8.24 6.09
CA LEU A 93 8.84 -7.74 5.57
C LEU A 93 7.71 -8.02 6.57
N GLY A 94 7.16 -6.95 7.14
CA GLY A 94 5.90 -6.97 7.87
C GLY A 94 4.73 -6.85 6.91
N VAL A 95 3.69 -7.66 7.11
CA VAL A 95 2.42 -7.51 6.40
C VAL A 95 1.36 -7.05 7.40
N CYS A 96 0.73 -5.93 7.09
CA CYS A 96 -0.31 -5.31 7.89
C CYS A 96 -1.59 -5.28 7.07
N VAL A 97 -2.56 -6.14 7.38
CA VAL A 97 -3.87 -6.08 6.72
C VAL A 97 -4.66 -4.92 7.34
N SER A 98 -4.80 -3.81 6.62
CA SER A 98 -5.41 -2.57 7.09
C SER A 98 -6.91 -2.51 6.84
N ALA A 99 -7.40 -3.23 5.83
CA ALA A 99 -8.84 -3.40 5.60
C ALA A 99 -9.17 -4.72 4.90
N ILE A 100 -10.37 -5.23 5.18
CA ILE A 100 -10.95 -6.38 4.46
C ILE A 100 -12.37 -6.01 4.06
N ALA A 101 -12.72 -6.29 2.81
CA ALA A 101 -14.05 -6.07 2.26
C ALA A 101 -14.64 -7.35 1.67
N SER A 102 -15.95 -7.48 1.80
CA SER A 102 -16.81 -8.43 1.08
C SER A 102 -17.71 -7.65 0.10
N ARG A 103 -18.68 -8.32 -0.53
CA ARG A 103 -19.63 -7.66 -1.45
C ARG A 103 -20.44 -6.55 -0.79
N LYS A 104 -20.77 -6.65 0.50
CA LYS A 104 -21.70 -5.72 1.20
C LYS A 104 -21.10 -5.05 2.42
N LYS A 105 -20.10 -5.65 3.04
CA LYS A 105 -19.53 -5.20 4.31
C LYS A 105 -18.03 -5.01 4.17
N MET A 106 -17.49 -4.07 4.94
CA MET A 106 -16.06 -3.88 5.10
C MET A 106 -15.71 -3.64 6.57
N ILE A 107 -14.47 -3.98 6.92
CA ILE A 107 -13.85 -3.63 8.18
C ILE A 107 -12.50 -2.97 7.89
N MET A 108 -12.21 -1.90 8.61
CA MET A 108 -10.98 -1.11 8.48
C MET A 108 -10.32 -1.01 9.85
N GLY A 109 -9.00 -0.91 9.88
CA GLY A 109 -8.27 -0.57 11.09
C GLY A 109 -8.74 0.77 11.67
N GLU A 110 -8.74 0.90 12.99
CA GLU A 110 -9.26 2.08 13.71
C GLU A 110 -8.47 3.37 13.40
N SER A 111 -7.25 3.24 12.89
CA SER A 111 -6.43 4.35 12.41
C SER A 111 -5.47 3.89 11.31
N SER A 112 -4.94 4.84 10.53
CA SER A 112 -3.98 4.57 9.46
C SER A 112 -2.74 3.84 10.01
N GLY A 113 -2.44 2.66 9.47
CA GLY A 113 -1.31 1.83 9.90
C GLY A 113 -1.63 0.83 11.02
N LEU A 114 -2.87 0.79 11.52
CA LEU A 114 -3.31 -0.25 12.45
C LEU A 114 -3.71 -1.52 11.68
N CYS A 115 -3.12 -2.65 12.05
CA CYS A 115 -3.39 -3.93 11.42
C CYS A 115 -4.60 -4.61 12.06
N LEU A 116 -5.50 -5.15 11.23
CA LEU A 116 -6.54 -6.04 11.68
C LEU A 116 -5.93 -7.33 12.25
N SER A 117 -6.54 -7.86 13.31
CA SER A 117 -6.25 -9.20 13.79
C SER A 117 -6.95 -10.20 12.88
N THR A 118 -6.24 -10.68 11.88
CA THR A 118 -6.77 -11.61 10.87
C THR A 118 -6.74 -13.07 11.30
N SER A 119 -6.44 -13.37 12.58
CA SER A 119 -6.49 -14.73 13.13
C SER A 119 -7.91 -15.22 13.41
N ALA A 120 -8.88 -14.30 13.47
CA ALA A 120 -10.30 -14.60 13.63
C ALA A 120 -10.97 -14.90 12.27
N ASP A 121 -12.16 -15.50 12.30
CA ASP A 121 -12.95 -15.75 11.10
C ASP A 121 -13.39 -14.42 10.46
N VAL A 122 -13.01 -14.21 9.21
CA VAL A 122 -13.29 -12.98 8.45
C VAL A 122 -14.79 -12.78 8.27
N ASP A 123 -15.56 -13.86 8.08
CA ASP A 123 -17.02 -13.77 7.96
C ASP A 123 -17.66 -13.30 9.27
N GLU A 124 -17.12 -13.72 10.42
CA GLU A 124 -17.56 -13.25 11.74
C GLU A 124 -17.19 -11.78 11.97
N MET A 125 -15.94 -11.40 11.64
CA MET A 125 -15.48 -10.00 11.74
C MET A 125 -16.36 -9.05 10.93
N LEU A 126 -16.84 -9.47 9.76
CA LEU A 126 -17.70 -8.67 8.88
C LEU A 126 -19.19 -8.67 9.28
N ARG A 127 -19.58 -9.51 10.25
CA ARG A 127 -20.92 -9.48 10.89
C ARG A 127 -20.92 -8.75 12.23
N GLY A 128 -19.75 -8.55 12.83
CA GLY A 128 -19.59 -7.86 14.10
C GLY A 128 -19.83 -6.35 14.03
N GLU A 129 -19.88 -5.71 15.20
CA GLU A 129 -20.23 -4.28 15.35
C GLU A 129 -19.26 -3.31 14.66
N LYS A 130 -18.00 -3.72 14.45
CA LYS A 130 -16.99 -2.91 13.76
C LYS A 130 -17.17 -2.90 12.24
N ALA A 131 -17.99 -3.80 11.68
CA ALA A 131 -18.23 -3.88 10.26
C ALA A 131 -19.18 -2.79 9.78
N LYS A 132 -18.79 -2.09 8.73
CA LYS A 132 -19.60 -1.07 8.05
C LYS A 132 -20.09 -1.61 6.72
N ASP A 133 -21.10 -0.97 6.14
CA ASP A 133 -21.44 -1.22 4.75
C ASP A 133 -20.25 -0.85 3.85
N LEU A 134 -20.12 -1.58 2.74
CA LEU A 134 -19.05 -1.34 1.79
C LEU A 134 -19.18 0.06 1.21
N ASP A 135 -18.17 0.88 1.45
CA ASP A 135 -18.03 2.23 0.90
C ASP A 135 -16.65 2.35 0.27
N MET A 136 -16.62 2.35 -1.06
CA MET A 136 -15.39 2.41 -1.84
C MET A 136 -14.70 3.77 -1.74
N GLU A 137 -15.45 4.86 -1.53
CA GLU A 137 -14.88 6.19 -1.37
C GLU A 137 -14.20 6.31 0.00
N ALA A 138 -14.85 5.83 1.06
CA ALA A 138 -14.24 5.79 2.39
C ALA A 138 -12.98 4.90 2.43
N LEU A 139 -13.02 3.75 1.76
CA LEU A 139 -11.86 2.86 1.63
C LEU A 139 -10.73 3.53 0.84
N THR A 140 -11.06 4.24 -0.25
CA THR A 140 -10.07 4.97 -1.05
C THR A 140 -9.45 6.12 -0.27
N ALA A 141 -10.26 6.89 0.46
CA ALA A 141 -9.76 7.96 1.32
C ALA A 141 -8.81 7.43 2.41
N MET A 142 -9.10 6.25 2.99
CA MET A 142 -8.20 5.59 3.94
C MET A 142 -6.86 5.21 3.29
N LEU A 143 -6.89 4.62 2.09
CA LEU A 143 -5.69 4.28 1.33
C LEU A 143 -4.85 5.52 0.96
N GLU A 144 -5.50 6.60 0.54
CA GLU A 144 -4.86 7.87 0.17
C GLU A 144 -4.25 8.58 1.40
N ALA A 145 -4.91 8.50 2.56
CA ALA A 145 -4.42 9.02 3.83
C ALA A 145 -3.30 8.18 4.44
N ASP A 146 -3.17 6.90 4.05
CA ASP A 146 -2.06 6.06 4.48
C ASP A 146 -0.76 6.55 3.84
N VAL A 147 0.15 7.04 4.68
CA VAL A 147 1.47 7.54 4.25
C VAL A 147 2.51 6.42 4.13
N ASN A 148 2.13 5.16 4.28
CA ASN A 148 3.02 4.03 4.04
C ASN A 148 3.44 3.98 2.54
N PRO A 149 4.74 3.91 2.20
CA PRO A 149 5.19 3.82 0.81
C PRO A 149 4.82 2.47 0.15
N HIS A 150 4.51 1.43 0.93
CA HIS A 150 4.14 0.11 0.43
C HIS A 150 2.67 -0.17 0.71
N ARG A 151 1.80 0.49 -0.06
CA ARG A 151 0.35 0.25 -0.04
C ARG A 151 -0.03 -0.67 -1.18
N VAL A 152 -0.81 -1.70 -0.86
CA VAL A 152 -1.26 -2.72 -1.80
C VAL A 152 -2.75 -2.99 -1.61
N VAL A 153 -3.51 -2.89 -2.70
CA VAL A 153 -4.86 -3.44 -2.80
C VAL A 153 -4.76 -4.80 -3.47
N VAL A 154 -5.22 -5.85 -2.80
CA VAL A 154 -5.39 -7.17 -3.39
C VAL A 154 -6.86 -7.38 -3.70
N ASP A 155 -7.20 -7.21 -4.97
CA ASP A 155 -8.54 -7.47 -5.48
C ASP A 155 -8.72 -8.95 -5.76
N CYS A 156 -9.40 -9.65 -4.86
CA CYS A 156 -9.83 -11.03 -5.06
C CYS A 156 -11.27 -11.11 -5.58
N THR A 157 -11.82 -10.00 -6.08
CA THR A 157 -13.15 -9.96 -6.69
C THR A 157 -13.08 -10.24 -8.19
N ASN A 158 -14.25 -10.32 -8.83
CA ASN A 158 -14.37 -10.35 -10.28
C ASN A 158 -15.37 -9.26 -10.72
N ASP A 159 -15.32 -8.13 -10.03
CA ASP A 159 -16.26 -7.02 -10.12
C ASP A 159 -15.71 -5.90 -11.03
N ASP A 160 -16.52 -5.48 -12.00
CA ASP A 160 -16.11 -4.44 -12.94
C ASP A 160 -16.10 -3.04 -12.30
N GLY A 161 -16.95 -2.81 -11.30
CA GLY A 161 -17.00 -1.56 -10.54
C GLY A 161 -15.73 -1.35 -9.72
N ILE A 162 -15.19 -2.43 -9.12
CA ILE A 162 -13.91 -2.37 -8.39
C ILE A 162 -12.75 -2.09 -9.35
N ALA A 163 -12.74 -2.72 -10.53
CA ALA A 163 -11.71 -2.44 -11.54
C ALA A 163 -11.69 -0.98 -12.02
N GLY A 164 -12.82 -0.25 -11.89
CA GLY A 164 -12.90 1.18 -12.16
C GLY A 164 -12.03 2.05 -11.25
N PHE A 165 -11.64 1.58 -10.06
CA PHE A 165 -10.82 2.34 -9.11
C PHE A 165 -9.31 2.19 -9.34
N TYR A 166 -8.89 1.28 -10.22
CA TYR A 166 -7.48 0.90 -10.35
C TYR A 166 -6.59 2.06 -10.79
N GLU A 167 -7.06 2.85 -11.76
CA GLU A 167 -6.36 4.05 -12.22
C GLU A 167 -6.12 5.01 -11.07
N ARG A 168 -7.18 5.38 -10.32
CA ARG A 168 -7.08 6.30 -9.17
C ARG A 168 -6.08 5.78 -8.14
N TRP A 169 -6.17 4.50 -7.77
CA TRP A 169 -5.26 3.93 -6.78
C TRP A 169 -3.81 3.94 -7.28
N MET A 170 -3.56 3.49 -8.51
CA MET A 170 -2.20 3.47 -9.06
C MET A 170 -1.62 4.88 -9.21
N SER A 171 -2.40 5.86 -9.67
CA SER A 171 -1.98 7.27 -9.76
C SER A 171 -1.66 7.88 -8.38
N SER A 172 -2.28 7.39 -7.31
CA SER A 172 -2.01 7.80 -5.93
C SER A 172 -0.86 7.02 -5.25
N GLY A 173 -0.10 6.22 -6.00
CA GLY A 173 1.02 5.46 -5.47
C GLY A 173 0.63 4.16 -4.78
N ILE A 174 -0.56 3.62 -5.06
CA ILE A 174 -1.07 2.38 -4.46
C ILE A 174 -0.97 1.26 -5.48
N ASN A 175 -0.36 0.16 -5.09
CA ASN A 175 -0.19 -1.00 -5.96
C ASN A 175 -1.47 -1.83 -5.97
N VAL A 176 -1.84 -2.38 -7.13
CA VAL A 176 -3.01 -3.28 -7.24
C VAL A 176 -2.55 -4.66 -7.71
N ILE A 177 -2.98 -5.69 -6.99
CA ILE A 177 -2.81 -7.10 -7.36
C ILE A 177 -4.19 -7.69 -7.58
N SER A 178 -4.47 -8.19 -8.78
CA SER A 178 -5.74 -8.86 -9.09
C SER A 178 -5.49 -10.05 -10.00
N PRO A 179 -6.07 -11.23 -9.72
CA PRO A 179 -6.14 -12.33 -10.68
C PRO A 179 -7.34 -12.19 -11.62
N GLY A 180 -8.19 -11.18 -11.41
CA GLY A 180 -9.36 -10.90 -12.23
C GLY A 180 -8.98 -10.36 -13.60
N ARG A 181 -9.77 -10.72 -14.63
CA ARG A 181 -9.55 -10.23 -16.00
C ARG A 181 -10.21 -8.87 -16.25
N ARG A 182 -10.98 -8.34 -15.31
CA ARG A 182 -11.83 -7.14 -15.50
C ARG A 182 -11.06 -5.90 -15.93
N ALA A 183 -9.87 -5.68 -15.39
CA ALA A 183 -9.02 -4.56 -15.79
C ALA A 183 -8.56 -4.63 -17.25
N GLY A 184 -8.27 -5.83 -17.77
CA GLY A 184 -7.77 -6.04 -19.15
C GLY A 184 -8.84 -6.40 -20.18
N ALA A 185 -9.99 -6.91 -19.75
CA ALA A 185 -11.11 -7.30 -20.61
C ALA A 185 -12.26 -6.28 -20.61
N GLY A 186 -12.10 -5.17 -19.88
CA GLY A 186 -13.04 -4.04 -19.88
C GLY A 186 -12.82 -3.10 -21.07
N PRO A 187 -13.40 -1.89 -21.03
CA PRO A 187 -13.20 -0.88 -22.06
C PRO A 187 -11.72 -0.55 -22.27
N LEU A 188 -11.30 -0.40 -23.52
CA LEU A 188 -9.91 -0.09 -23.88
C LEU A 188 -9.39 1.18 -23.18
N SER A 189 -10.24 2.21 -23.07
CA SER A 189 -9.90 3.46 -22.36
C SER A 189 -9.50 3.23 -20.90
N ARG A 190 -10.21 2.35 -20.19
CA ARG A 190 -9.86 2.00 -18.81
C ARG A 190 -8.51 1.28 -18.75
N TYR A 191 -8.29 0.33 -19.66
CA TYR A 191 -7.03 -0.41 -19.73
C TYR A 191 -5.85 0.53 -19.97
N ASP A 192 -5.97 1.44 -20.93
CA ASP A 192 -4.92 2.41 -21.26
C ASP A 192 -4.62 3.34 -20.07
N ALA A 193 -5.66 3.85 -19.39
CA ALA A 193 -5.51 4.68 -18.21
C ALA A 193 -4.81 3.94 -17.05
N ILE A 194 -5.17 2.67 -16.81
CA ILE A 194 -4.48 1.81 -15.82
C ILE A 194 -3.01 1.62 -16.21
N ARG A 195 -2.70 1.42 -17.49
CA ARG A 195 -1.31 1.24 -17.96
C ARG A 195 -0.49 2.50 -17.82
N GLU A 196 -1.07 3.66 -18.08
CA GLU A 196 -0.42 4.95 -17.88
C GLU A 196 -0.14 5.19 -16.39
N ALA A 197 -1.14 5.01 -15.54
CA ALA A 197 -1.01 5.10 -14.09
C ALA A 197 0.06 4.14 -13.53
N GLN A 198 0.10 2.90 -14.04
CA GLN A 198 1.11 1.91 -13.67
C GLN A 198 2.53 2.41 -13.99
N ARG A 199 2.75 2.98 -15.18
CA ARG A 199 4.07 3.49 -15.60
C ARG A 199 4.49 4.71 -14.78
N ALA A 200 3.55 5.58 -14.44
CA ALA A 200 3.81 6.74 -13.59
C ALA A 200 4.15 6.35 -12.15
N ASN A 201 3.66 5.20 -11.69
CA ASN A 201 3.89 4.65 -10.34
C ASN A 201 5.09 3.66 -10.25
N SER A 202 5.93 3.56 -11.30
CA SER A 202 7.06 2.61 -11.37
C SER A 202 8.40 3.21 -10.95
#